data_AF-A0A8I1REB8-F1
#
_entry.id   AF-A0A8I1REB8-F1
#
_cell.length_a   1.000
_cell.length_b   1.000
_cell.length_c   1.000
_cell.angle_alpha   90.00
_cell.angle_beta   90.00
_cell.angle_gamma   90.00
#
_symmetry.space_group_name_H-M   'P 1'
#
loop_
_entity.id
_entity.type
_entity.pdbx_description
1 polymer ?
#
loop_
_entity_poly.entity_id
_entity_poly.type
_entity_poly.pdbx_seq_one_letter_code
_entity_poly.pdbx_strand_id
1 'polypeptide(L)' 'MTRWLHILFYGLRAAYLEAVHRRVLETAPHHQEVSTTWRELQRARAEFDAAWGS' A
#
# COMPACT_ATOMS: atom_id res chain seq x y z
N MET A 1 -18.50 -14.17 4.94
CA MET A 1 -17.66 -13.61 6.04
C MET A 1 -16.22 -13.34 5.61
N THR A 2 -15.57 -14.26 4.88
CA THR A 2 -14.15 -14.17 4.48
C THR A 2 -13.78 -12.95 3.63
N ARG A 3 -14.69 -12.40 2.82
CA ARG A 3 -14.44 -11.21 1.98
C ARG A 3 -14.13 -9.95 2.80
N TRP A 4 -14.86 -9.73 3.89
CA TRP A 4 -14.65 -8.57 4.76
C TRP A 4 -13.30 -8.61 5.48
N LEU A 5 -12.83 -9.79 5.87
CA LEU A 5 -11.48 -9.95 6.43
C LEU A 5 -10.39 -9.61 5.40
N HIS A 6 -10.56 -10.00 4.14
CA HIS A 6 -9.62 -9.63 3.08
C HIS A 6 -9.61 -8.12 2.83
N ILE A 7 -10.78 -7.49 2.77
CA ILE A 7 -10.92 -6.04 2.62
C ILE A 7 -10.18 -5.31 3.76
N LEU A 8 -10.40 -5.72 5.02
CA LEU A 8 -9.73 -5.12 6.17
C LEU A 8 -8.22 -5.33 6.13
N PHE A 9 -7.77 -6.54 5.77
CA PHE A 9 -6.36 -6.87 5.66
C PHE A 9 -5.65 -6.04 4.58
N TYR A 10 -6.19 -6.01 3.36
CA TYR A 10 -5.60 -5.25 2.26
C TYR A 10 -5.68 -3.74 2.50
N GLY A 11 -6.77 -3.25 3.11
CA GLY A 11 -6.90 -1.85 3.51
C GLY A 11 -5.83 -1.43 4.52
N LEU A 12 -5.61 -2.23 5.56
CA LEU A 12 -4.57 -1.98 6.57
C LEU A 12 -3.17 -2.00 5.94
N ARG A 13 -2.91 -2.95 5.04
CA ARG A 13 -1.63 -3.07 4.32
C ARG A 13 -1.34 -1.86 3.44
N ALA A 14 -2.35 -1.38 2.69
CA ALA A 14 -2.22 -0.19 1.86
C ALA A 14 -1.92 1.06 2.71
N ALA A 15 -2.63 1.22 3.82
CA ALA A 15 -2.42 2.34 4.76
C ALA A 15 -1.00 2.32 5.38
N TYR A 16 -0.51 1.14 5.75
CA TYR A 16 0.86 0.96 6.26
C TYR A 16 1.91 1.37 5.21
N LEU A 17 1.78 0.88 3.98
CA LEU A 17 2.72 1.21 2.90
C LEU A 17 2.69 2.70 2.53
N GLU A 18 1.53 3.35 2.63
CA GLU A 18 1.40 4.80 2.40
C GLU A 18 2.19 5.60 3.46
N ALA A 19 2.12 5.18 4.73
CA ALA A 19 2.89 5.79 5.80
C ALA A 19 4.41 5.58 5.63
N VAL A 20 4.84 4.38 5.23
CA VAL A 20 6.25 4.09 4.93
C VAL A 20 6.74 4.94 3.77
N HIS A 21 5.98 5.00 2.66
CA HIS A 21 6.35 5.80 1.50
C HIS A 21 6.48 7.29 1.85
N ARG A 22 5.56 7.84 2.65
CA ARG A 22 5.65 9.23 3.12
C ARG A 22 6.93 9.47 3.92
N ARG A 23 7.27 8.55 4.84
CA ARG A 23 8.50 8.66 5.64
C ARG A 23 9.76 8.58 4.78
N VAL A 24 9.77 7.72 3.76
CA VAL A 24 10.88 7.59 2.82
C VAL A 24 11.01 8.85 1.95
N LEU A 25 9.89 9.45 1.52
CA LEU A 25 9.89 10.74 0.83
C LEU A 25 10.44 11.88 1.68
N GLU A 26 10.08 11.94 2.97
CA GLU A 26 10.56 12.97 3.90
C GLU A 26 12.05 12.81 4.22
N THR A 27 12.52 11.56 4.35
CA THR A 27 13.90 11.27 4.80
C THR A 27 14.88 11.23 3.62
N ALA A 28 14.46 10.71 2.47
CA ALA A 28 15.33 10.39 1.35
C ALA A 28 14.61 10.56 -0.01
N PRO A 29 14.19 11.79 -0.36
CA PRO A 29 13.31 12.07 -1.51
C PRO A 29 13.89 11.68 -2.88
N HIS A 30 15.22 11.60 -3.01
CA HIS A 30 15.90 11.24 -4.25
C HIS A 30 16.47 9.82 -4.23
N HIS A 31 16.15 9.03 -3.20
CA HIS A 31 16.64 7.67 -3.06
C HIS A 31 15.79 6.68 -3.85
N GLN A 32 16.41 5.65 -4.40
CA GLN A 32 15.75 4.61 -5.21
C GLN A 32 14.63 3.88 -4.44
N GLU A 33 14.69 3.90 -3.10
CA GLU A 33 13.65 3.37 -2.22
C GLU A 33 12.30 4.08 -2.37
N VAL A 34 12.26 5.35 -2.77
CA VAL A 34 11.00 6.07 -3.06
C VAL A 34 10.25 5.39 -4.20
N SER A 35 10.93 5.07 -5.30
CA SER A 35 10.33 4.38 -6.45
C SER A 35 9.96 2.92 -6.16
N THR A 36 10.63 2.31 -5.18
CA THR A 36 10.36 0.93 -4.75
C THR A 36 9.11 0.89 -3.87
N THR A 37 9.09 1.70 -2.80
CA THR A 37 7.93 1.84 -1.91
C THR A 37 6.68 2.34 -2.64
N TRP A 38 6.84 3.22 -3.64
CA TRP A 38 5.72 3.63 -4.49
C TRP A 38 5.11 2.47 -5.28
N ARG A 39 5.94 1.62 -5.89
CA ARG A 39 5.47 0.43 -6.63
C ARG A 39 4.76 -0.57 -5.71
N GLU A 40 5.27 -0.78 -4.51
CA GLU A 40 4.63 -1.64 -3.52
C GLU A 40 3.28 -1.10 -3.06
N LEU A 41 3.18 0.22 -2.82
CA LEU A 41 1.92 0.87 -2.47
C LEU A 41 0.87 0.72 -3.58
N GLN A 42 1.27 0.91 -4.84
CA GLN A 42 0.37 0.73 -5.99
C GLN A 42 -0.14 -0.71 -6.08
N ARG A 43 0.74 -1.70 -5.85
CA ARG A 43 0.36 -3.11 -5.84
C ARG A 43 -0.64 -3.41 -4.73
N ALA A 44 -0.41 -2.92 -3.51
CA ALA A 44 -1.31 -3.11 -2.38
C ALA A 44 -2.69 -2.45 -2.61
N ARG A 45 -2.72 -1.30 -3.28
CA ARG A 45 -3.99 -0.67 -3.69
C ARG A 45 -4.75 -1.50 -4.72
N ALA A 46 -4.07 -2.05 -5.72
CA ALA A 46 -4.70 -2.94 -6.69
C ALA A 46 -5.25 -4.22 -6.02
N GLU A 47 -4.56 -4.78 -5.03
CA GLU A 47 -5.06 -5.93 -4.24
C GLU A 47 -6.31 -5.56 -3.43
N PHE A 48 -6.34 -4.37 -2.83
CA PHE A 48 -7.52 -3.86 -2.13
C PHE A 48 -8.70 -3.64 -3.08
N ASP A 49 -8.48 -2.97 -4.21
CA ASP A 49 -9.52 -2.71 -5.21
C ASP A 49 -10.09 -4.02 -5.77
N ALA A 50 -9.25 -5.03 -5.99
CA ALA A 50 -9.70 -6.36 -6.39
C ALA A 50 -10.57 -7.04 -5.31
N ALA A 51 -10.18 -6.93 -4.04
CA ALA A 51 -10.94 -7.49 -2.92
C ALA A 51 -12.25 -6.72 -2.63
N TRP A 52 -12.32 -5.45 -2.99
CA TRP A 52 -13.50 -4.60 -2.84
C TRP A 52 -14.48 -4.73 -4.01
N GLY A 53 -13.96 -4.85 -5.24
CA GLY A 53 -14.71 -4.94 -6.49
C GLY A 53 -15.21 -6.34 -6.86
N SER A 54 -14.68 -7.42 -6.27
CA SER A 54 -15.21 -8.80 -6.42
C SER A 54 -16.31 -9.07 -5.39
#